data_AF-A0A8B6HRB5-F1
#
_entry.id   AF-A0A8B6HRB5-F1
#
_cell.length_a   1.000
_cell.length_b   1.000
_cell.length_c   1.000
_cell.angle_alpha   90.00
_cell.angle_beta   90.00
_cell.angle_gamma   90.00
#
_symmetry.space_group_name_H-M   'P 1'
#
loop_
_entity.id
_entity.type
_entity.pdbx_description
1 polymer ?
#
loop_
_entity_poly.entity_id
_entity_poly.type
_entity_poly.pdbx_seq_one_letter_code
_entity_poly.pdbx_strand_id
1 'polypeptide(L)'
;MKEKLQDIAISIFSICLQKGISINIQWIPRGENSKADYISKIIDYEDWGVSEFFYSFINDLLGPCTVDRFASSRNTKLERFNSLFWNVNTEAVDCFTQNWSGENNWIVPPIYLVLRAIKHEIDYKARVVLIENPFLGTEPFIAPVLAVKLDATRITRP
;
A
#
# COMPACT_ATOMS: atom_id res chain seq x y z
N MET A 1 16.10 20.98 14.76
CA MET A 1 14.72 20.64 14.33
C MET A 1 14.03 21.79 13.57
N LYS A 2 14.23 23.07 13.95
CA LYS A 2 13.66 24.23 13.23
C LYS A 2 14.23 24.44 11.80
N GLU A 3 15.51 24.11 11.58
CA GLU A 3 16.17 24.30 10.27
C GLU A 3 15.50 23.52 9.14
N LYS A 4 15.18 22.24 9.35
CA LYS A 4 14.51 21.41 8.32
C LYS A 4 13.14 21.93 7.88
N LEU A 5 12.35 22.51 8.79
CA LEU A 5 11.04 23.06 8.43
C LEU A 5 11.17 24.36 7.65
N GLN A 6 12.15 25.19 8.01
CA GLN A 6 12.47 26.41 7.27
C GLN A 6 12.94 26.07 5.84
N ASP A 7 13.79 25.06 5.69
CA ASP A 7 14.27 24.61 4.38
C ASP A 7 13.12 24.14 3.48
N ILE A 8 12.16 23.40 4.05
CA ILE A 8 10.94 22.99 3.34
C ILE A 8 10.07 24.20 2.97
N ALA A 9 9.89 25.16 3.88
CA ALA A 9 9.12 26.37 3.58
C ALA A 9 9.74 27.17 2.42
N ILE A 10 11.07 27.31 2.41
CA ILE A 10 11.81 27.97 1.33
C ILE A 10 11.69 27.20 0.02
N SER A 11 11.74 25.86 0.06
CA SER A 11 11.60 25.05 -1.16
C SER A 11 10.19 25.16 -1.77
N ILE A 12 9.15 25.12 -0.94
CA ILE A 12 7.76 25.33 -1.37
C ILE A 12 7.60 26.74 -1.96
N PHE A 13 8.13 27.77 -1.29
CA PHE A 13 8.07 29.14 -1.78
C PHE A 13 8.77 29.29 -3.15
N SER A 14 9.94 28.68 -3.31
CA SER A 14 10.70 28.72 -4.56
C SER A 14 9.95 28.05 -5.71
N ILE A 15 9.30 26.91 -5.46
CA ILE A 15 8.44 26.23 -6.45
C ILE A 15 7.26 27.14 -6.84
N CYS A 16 6.62 27.77 -5.86
CA CYS A 16 5.49 28.67 -6.12
C CYS A 16 5.90 29.85 -7.00
N LEU A 17 7.05 30.46 -6.71
CA LEU A 17 7.59 31.57 -7.48
C LEU A 17 7.92 31.15 -8.93
N GLN A 18 8.60 30.02 -9.11
CA GLN A 18 8.99 29.52 -10.43
C GLN A 18 7.80 29.10 -11.30
N LYS A 19 6.74 28.56 -10.68
CA LYS A 19 5.55 28.05 -11.38
C LYS A 19 4.39 29.07 -11.45
N GLY A 20 4.54 30.26 -10.86
CA GLY A 20 3.46 31.25 -10.78
C GLY A 20 2.27 30.79 -9.94
N ILE A 21 2.49 29.95 -8.93
CA ILE A 21 1.44 29.43 -8.04
C ILE A 21 1.25 30.42 -6.88
N SER A 22 0.00 30.80 -6.59
CA SER A 22 -0.35 31.58 -5.41
C SER A 22 -1.05 30.67 -4.41
N ILE A 23 -0.52 30.57 -3.18
CA ILE A 23 -1.12 29.81 -2.09
C ILE A 23 -1.88 30.79 -1.18
N ASN A 24 -3.17 30.55 -0.99
CA ASN A 24 -3.97 31.26 0.01
C ASN A 24 -4.16 30.36 1.23
N ILE A 25 -3.52 30.73 2.34
CA ILE A 25 -3.60 29.98 3.59
C ILE A 25 -4.74 30.57 4.41
N GLN A 26 -5.81 29.79 4.59
CA GLN A 26 -6.92 30.15 5.46
C GLN A 26 -6.85 29.31 6.73
N TRP A 27 -6.87 30.01 7.87
CA TRP A 27 -7.08 29.34 9.14
C TRP A 27 -8.57 29.01 9.30
N ILE A 28 -8.88 27.74 9.55
CA ILE A 28 -10.25 27.26 9.79
C ILE A 28 -10.41 27.00 11.30
N PRO A 29 -11.47 27.53 11.94
CA PRO A 29 -11.75 27.24 13.34
C PRO A 29 -11.85 25.73 13.59
N ARG A 30 -11.36 25.28 14.75
CA ARG A 30 -11.32 23.84 15.09
C ARG A 30 -12.70 23.18 15.04
N GLY A 31 -13.76 23.91 15.42
CA GLY A 31 -15.14 23.41 15.36
C GLY A 31 -15.63 23.14 13.93
N GLU A 32 -15.10 23.88 12.94
CA GLU A 32 -15.42 23.72 11.52
C GLU A 32 -14.49 22.72 10.81
N ASN A 33 -13.32 22.44 11.39
CA ASN A 33 -12.35 21.46 10.88
C ASN A 33 -12.59 20.02 11.39
N SER A 34 -13.80 19.73 11.87
CA SER A 34 -14.15 18.44 12.51
C SER A 34 -13.93 17.23 11.59
N LYS A 35 -14.18 17.38 10.28
CA LYS A 35 -13.96 16.30 9.29
C LYS A 35 -12.49 15.92 9.15
N ALA A 36 -11.60 16.90 8.98
CA ALA A 36 -10.17 16.61 8.83
C ALA A 36 -9.57 16.10 10.14
N ASP A 37 -10.00 16.64 11.28
CA ASP A 37 -9.57 16.16 12.61
C ASP A 37 -10.07 14.74 12.90
N TYR A 38 -11.22 14.34 12.37
CA TYR A 38 -11.71 12.96 12.44
C TYR A 38 -10.86 12.04 11.54
N ILE A 39 -10.66 12.41 10.27
CA ILE A 39 -9.91 11.58 9.31
C ILE A 39 -8.47 11.38 9.76
N SER A 40 -7.82 12.41 10.32
CA SER A 40 -6.43 12.30 10.81
C SER A 40 -6.26 11.37 12.01
N LYS A 41 -7.37 11.03 12.69
CA LYS A 41 -7.40 10.09 13.82
C LYS A 41 -7.78 8.67 13.40
N ILE A 42 -8.13 8.44 12.14
CA ILE A 42 -8.36 7.09 11.63
C ILE A 42 -7.00 6.39 11.58
N ILE A 43 -6.84 5.39 12.45
CA ILE A 43 -5.67 4.52 12.47
C ILE A 43 -6.02 3.30 11.63
N ASP A 44 -5.21 3.05 10.60
CA ASP A 44 -5.27 1.80 9.86
C ASP A 44 -4.48 0.73 10.63
N TYR A 45 -5.20 -0.05 11.43
CA TYR A 45 -4.61 -1.17 12.19
C TYR A 45 -4.13 -2.30 11.29
N GLU A 46 -4.56 -2.33 10.03
CA GLU A 46 -4.21 -3.35 9.05
C GLU A 46 -3.06 -2.90 8.13
N ASP A 47 -2.46 -1.71 8.34
CA ASP A 47 -1.25 -1.23 7.63
C ASP A 47 0.03 -1.90 8.17
N TRP A 48 -0.04 -3.22 8.37
CA TRP A 48 1.14 -4.03 8.65
C TRP A 48 1.90 -4.30 7.35
N GLY A 49 3.12 -4.80 7.48
CA GLY A 49 3.94 -5.15 6.33
C GLY A 49 5.06 -6.08 6.72
N VAL A 50 5.74 -6.64 5.74
CA VAL A 50 6.90 -7.51 5.98
C VAL A 50 8.20 -6.73 6.06
N SER A 51 9.20 -7.31 6.72
CA SER A 51 10.55 -6.75 6.69
C SER A 51 11.15 -6.85 5.29
N GLU A 52 12.11 -5.96 4.99
CA GLU A 52 12.79 -5.97 3.69
C GLU A 52 13.57 -7.26 3.43
N PHE A 53 14.17 -7.80 4.50
CA PHE A 53 14.85 -9.09 4.47
C PHE A 53 13.90 -10.22 4.06
N PHE A 54 12.70 -10.28 4.66
CA PHE A 54 11.72 -11.31 4.31
C PHE A 54 11.21 -11.14 2.87
N TYR A 55 10.94 -9.90 2.45
CA TYR A 55 10.56 -9.62 1.07
C TYR A 55 11.63 -10.11 0.08
N SER A 56 12.90 -9.76 0.31
CA SER A 56 14.01 -10.20 -0.54
C SER A 56 14.12 -11.73 -0.60
N PHE A 57 14.00 -12.40 0.54
CA PHE A 57 14.01 -13.86 0.60
C PHE A 57 12.90 -14.50 -0.24
N ILE A 58 11.67 -13.99 -0.16
CA ILE A 58 10.55 -14.50 -0.96
C ILE A 58 10.74 -14.17 -2.44
N ASN A 59 11.26 -12.99 -2.75
CA ASN A 59 11.52 -12.55 -4.11
C ASN A 59 12.54 -13.45 -4.82
N ASP A 60 13.58 -13.87 -4.10
CA ASP A 60 14.59 -14.82 -4.59
C ASP A 60 14.00 -16.23 -4.79
N LEU A 61 13.07 -16.64 -3.92
CA LEU A 61 12.47 -17.97 -3.94
C LEU A 61 11.37 -18.13 -5.00
N LEU A 62 10.50 -17.12 -5.15
CA LEU A 62 9.27 -17.19 -5.96
C LEU A 62 9.29 -16.28 -7.20
N GLY A 63 10.42 -15.60 -7.41
CA GLY A 63 10.67 -14.68 -8.52
C GLY A 63 10.17 -13.25 -8.28
N PRO A 64 10.67 -12.29 -9.09
CA PRO A 64 10.44 -10.88 -8.90
C PRO A 64 8.98 -10.47 -9.04
N CYS A 65 8.44 -9.78 -8.04
CA CYS A 65 7.13 -9.16 -8.13
C CYS A 65 7.20 -7.80 -8.84
N THR A 66 6.09 -7.39 -9.46
CA THR A 66 6.05 -6.17 -10.29
C THR A 66 5.21 -5.06 -9.66
N VAL A 67 4.16 -5.42 -8.92
CA VAL A 67 3.28 -4.45 -8.26
C VAL A 67 2.85 -4.95 -6.87
N ASP A 68 2.87 -4.05 -5.88
CA ASP A 68 2.36 -4.29 -4.52
C ASP A 68 0.89 -3.84 -4.41
N ARG A 69 -0.05 -4.76 -4.23
CA ARG A 69 -1.50 -4.46 -4.31
C ARG A 69 -2.12 -4.04 -2.98
N PHE A 70 -1.42 -4.18 -1.86
CA PHE A 70 -1.95 -3.86 -0.53
C PHE A 70 -0.89 -3.11 0.29
N ALA A 71 -0.57 -1.90 -0.13
CA ALA A 71 0.46 -1.10 0.53
C ALA A 71 0.10 0.37 0.64
N SER A 72 0.80 1.05 1.53
CA SER A 72 0.86 2.50 1.63
C SER A 72 2.24 2.98 1.22
N SER A 73 2.41 4.30 1.10
CA SER A 73 3.71 4.92 0.85
C SER A 73 4.75 4.66 1.95
N ARG A 74 4.36 4.02 3.07
CA ARG A 74 5.23 3.71 4.21
C ARG A 74 5.77 2.29 4.21
N ASN A 75 5.00 1.32 3.69
CA ASN A 75 5.34 -0.12 3.77
C ASN A 75 5.50 -0.79 2.39
N THR A 76 5.25 -0.08 1.29
CA THR A 76 5.40 -0.63 -0.06
C THR A 76 6.77 -1.27 -0.28
N LYS A 77 6.77 -2.44 -0.94
CA LYS A 77 7.98 -3.18 -1.34
C LYS A 77 8.42 -2.91 -2.76
N LEU A 78 7.55 -2.26 -3.53
CA LEU A 78 7.71 -2.03 -4.95
C LEU A 78 7.46 -0.56 -5.28
N GLU A 79 8.04 -0.09 -6.37
CA GLU A 79 7.83 1.27 -6.85
C GLU A 79 6.36 1.48 -7.25
N ARG A 80 5.76 0.46 -7.87
CA ARG A 80 4.34 0.44 -8.23
C ARG A 80 3.56 -0.21 -7.11
N PHE A 81 2.60 0.52 -6.55
CA PHE A 81 1.73 -0.02 -5.51
C PHE A 81 0.32 0.57 -5.52
N ASN A 82 -0.63 -0.15 -4.92
CA ASN A 82 -2.00 0.33 -4.70
C ASN A 82 -2.28 0.47 -3.21
N SER A 83 -3.05 1.50 -2.85
CA SER A 83 -3.33 1.85 -1.46
C SER A 83 -4.82 1.94 -1.15
N LEU A 84 -5.18 1.76 0.12
CA LEU A 84 -6.57 1.86 0.58
C LEU A 84 -7.12 3.29 0.49
N PHE A 85 -6.28 4.27 0.82
CA PHE A 85 -6.55 5.69 0.68
C PHE A 85 -5.53 6.33 -0.28
N TRP A 86 -5.76 7.57 -0.69
CA TRP A 86 -4.76 8.27 -1.52
C TRP A 86 -3.46 8.46 -0.73
N ASN A 87 -2.35 8.02 -1.33
CA ASN A 87 -0.99 8.19 -0.84
C ASN A 87 -0.12 8.79 -1.94
N VAL A 88 0.97 9.44 -1.56
CA VAL A 88 1.99 9.90 -2.52
C VAL A 88 2.52 8.70 -3.28
N ASN A 89 2.58 8.79 -4.61
CA ASN A 89 3.06 7.77 -5.55
C ASN A 89 2.20 6.50 -5.65
N THR A 90 1.02 6.45 -5.04
CA THR A 90 0.11 5.31 -5.28
C THR A 90 -0.29 5.26 -6.76
N GLU A 91 -0.19 4.09 -7.38
CA GLU A 91 -0.65 3.85 -8.76
C GLU A 91 -2.17 3.95 -8.83
N ALA A 92 -2.87 3.47 -7.80
CA ALA A 92 -4.32 3.54 -7.70
C ALA A 92 -4.81 3.37 -6.26
N VAL A 93 -5.94 4.01 -5.96
CA VAL A 93 -6.71 3.73 -4.75
C VAL A 93 -7.63 2.53 -5.03
N ASP A 94 -7.72 1.60 -4.09
CA ASP A 94 -8.44 0.33 -4.22
C ASP A 94 -7.88 -0.58 -5.33
N CYS A 95 -7.10 -1.59 -4.94
CA CYS A 95 -6.48 -2.53 -5.87
C CYS A 95 -7.48 -3.40 -6.64
N PHE A 96 -8.72 -3.54 -6.18
CA PHE A 96 -9.77 -4.30 -6.87
C PHE A 96 -10.32 -3.58 -8.09
N THR A 97 -9.98 -2.30 -8.27
CA THR A 97 -10.30 -1.55 -9.49
C THR A 97 -9.29 -1.79 -10.61
N GLN A 98 -8.16 -2.44 -10.29
CA GLN A 98 -7.04 -2.62 -11.22
C GLN A 98 -7.08 -4.00 -11.88
N ASN A 99 -6.58 -4.05 -13.12
CA ASN A 99 -6.36 -5.31 -13.82
C ASN A 99 -5.04 -5.94 -13.35
N TRP A 100 -5.11 -7.17 -12.82
CA TRP A 100 -3.96 -7.88 -12.28
C TRP A 100 -3.29 -8.83 -13.29
N SER A 101 -3.87 -9.00 -14.47
CA SER A 101 -3.37 -9.90 -15.51
C SER A 101 -2.01 -9.46 -16.05
N GLY A 102 -1.17 -10.42 -16.45
CA GLY A 102 0.18 -10.16 -16.97
C GLY A 102 1.23 -9.77 -15.91
N GLU A 103 0.80 -9.29 -14.75
CA GLU A 103 1.66 -8.87 -13.65
C GLU A 103 2.02 -10.03 -12.71
N ASN A 104 3.05 -9.84 -11.89
CA ASN A 104 3.34 -10.69 -10.75
C ASN A 104 3.05 -9.91 -9.46
N ASN A 105 1.86 -10.13 -8.90
CA ASN A 105 1.28 -9.28 -7.89
C ASN A 105 1.72 -9.72 -6.51
N TRP A 106 2.37 -8.83 -5.77
CA TRP A 106 2.64 -9.00 -4.35
C TRP A 106 1.42 -8.55 -3.56
N ILE A 107 0.87 -9.41 -2.71
CA ILE A 107 -0.32 -9.07 -1.92
C ILE A 107 -0.13 -9.42 -0.44
N VAL A 108 -0.49 -8.47 0.41
CA VAL A 108 -0.51 -8.59 1.87
C VAL A 108 -1.90 -8.14 2.36
N PRO A 109 -2.98 -8.84 1.98
CA PRO A 109 -4.33 -8.38 2.25
C PRO A 109 -4.66 -8.46 3.75
N PRO A 110 -5.48 -7.55 4.27
CA PRO A 110 -6.21 -7.76 5.51
C PRO A 110 -7.01 -9.07 5.45
N ILE A 111 -7.13 -9.77 6.59
CA ILE A 111 -7.74 -11.13 6.66
C ILE A 111 -9.13 -11.18 6.03
N TYR A 112 -9.94 -10.15 6.22
CA TYR A 112 -11.29 -10.07 5.68
C TYR A 112 -11.35 -9.86 4.15
N LEU A 113 -10.23 -9.50 3.51
CA LEU A 113 -10.12 -9.30 2.06
C LEU A 113 -9.46 -10.46 1.32
N VAL A 114 -8.88 -11.43 2.02
CA VAL A 114 -8.17 -12.59 1.44
C VAL A 114 -9.02 -13.29 0.38
N LEU A 115 -10.25 -13.66 0.72
CA LEU A 115 -11.14 -14.35 -0.21
C LEU A 115 -11.50 -13.49 -1.43
N ARG A 116 -11.62 -12.18 -1.24
CA ARG A 116 -11.88 -11.24 -2.34
C ARG A 116 -10.65 -11.11 -3.25
N ALA A 117 -9.44 -11.07 -2.68
CA ALA A 117 -8.18 -11.05 -3.40
C ALA A 117 -7.97 -12.31 -4.23
N ILE A 118 -8.23 -13.48 -3.66
CA ILE A 118 -8.18 -14.76 -4.38
C ILE A 118 -9.20 -14.79 -5.51
N LYS A 119 -10.45 -14.37 -5.26
CA LYS A 119 -11.45 -14.29 -6.32
C LYS A 119 -11.00 -13.37 -7.47
N HIS A 120 -10.46 -12.20 -7.15
CA HIS A 120 -9.97 -11.25 -8.13
C HIS A 120 -8.79 -11.80 -8.94
N GLU A 121 -7.88 -12.53 -8.28
CA GLU A 121 -6.79 -13.26 -8.94
C GLU A 121 -7.30 -14.28 -9.96
N ILE A 122 -8.31 -15.07 -9.60
CA ILE A 122 -8.95 -16.04 -10.49
C ILE A 122 -9.63 -15.34 -11.67
N ASP A 123 -10.41 -14.29 -11.40
CA ASP A 123 -11.17 -13.55 -12.42
C ASP A 123 -10.25 -12.95 -13.49
N TYR A 124 -9.07 -12.45 -13.08
CA TYR A 124 -8.07 -11.86 -13.99
C TYR A 124 -6.99 -12.85 -14.46
N LYS A 125 -7.05 -14.13 -14.04
CA LYS A 125 -6.00 -15.13 -14.29
C LYS A 125 -4.61 -14.58 -13.96
N ALA A 126 -4.50 -13.92 -12.81
CA ALA A 126 -3.28 -13.25 -12.41
C ALA A 126 -2.29 -14.23 -11.76
N ARG A 127 -1.05 -13.78 -11.60
CA ARG A 127 -0.09 -14.44 -10.71
C ARG A 127 0.02 -13.63 -9.45
N VAL A 128 0.00 -14.30 -8.31
CA VAL A 128 -0.02 -13.67 -7.00
C VAL A 128 0.97 -14.35 -6.06
N VAL A 129 1.77 -13.56 -5.36
CA VAL A 129 2.45 -13.97 -4.13
C VAL A 129 1.60 -13.46 -2.97
N LEU A 130 0.88 -14.38 -2.33
CA LEU A 130 0.03 -14.09 -1.19
C LEU A 130 0.84 -14.28 0.09
N ILE A 131 0.90 -13.22 0.89
CA ILE A 131 1.49 -13.21 2.20
C ILE A 131 0.39 -13.10 3.25
N GLU A 132 0.31 -14.10 4.11
CA GLU A 132 -0.64 -14.16 5.21
C GLU A 132 0.09 -14.08 6.55
N ASN A 133 -0.51 -13.36 7.50
CA ASN A 133 -0.14 -13.48 8.90
C ASN A 133 -1.10 -14.46 9.58
N PRO A 134 -0.69 -15.72 9.84
CA PRO A 134 -1.60 -16.74 10.36
C PRO A 134 -2.01 -16.54 11.83
N PHE A 135 -1.54 -15.50 12.52
CA PHE A 135 -1.85 -15.27 13.95
C PHE A 135 -2.76 -14.07 14.16
N LEU A 136 -4.04 -14.37 14.43
CA LEU A 136 -5.04 -13.44 14.98
C LEU A 136 -4.85 -13.16 16.49
N GLY A 137 -3.68 -13.48 17.07
CA GLY A 137 -3.48 -13.49 18.52
C GLY A 137 -2.10 -13.01 19.00
N THR A 138 -2.08 -11.78 19.53
CA THR A 138 -1.35 -11.31 20.72
C THR A 138 0.17 -11.47 20.89
N GLU A 139 0.98 -12.00 19.96
CA GLU A 139 2.43 -12.11 20.18
C GLU A 139 3.27 -11.37 19.11
N PRO A 140 4.03 -10.29 19.45
CA PRO A 140 4.68 -9.42 18.47
C PRO A 140 5.97 -9.94 17.82
N PHE A 141 6.54 -11.07 18.26
CA PHE A 141 7.98 -11.26 18.06
C PHE A 141 8.45 -12.30 17.04
N ILE A 142 7.73 -13.40 16.76
CA ILE A 142 8.10 -14.34 15.68
C ILE A 142 6.84 -15.06 15.18
N ALA A 143 6.05 -14.41 14.33
CA ALA A 143 4.98 -15.10 13.60
C ALA A 143 5.59 -15.71 12.32
N PRO A 144 5.49 -17.04 12.07
CA PRO A 144 5.75 -17.58 10.74
C PRO A 144 4.74 -16.99 9.77
N VAL A 145 5.20 -16.02 8.98
CA VAL A 145 4.46 -15.46 7.85
C VAL A 145 4.41 -16.53 6.76
N LEU A 146 3.22 -16.86 6.28
CA LEU A 146 3.05 -17.84 5.21
C LEU A 146 3.08 -17.11 3.87
N ALA A 147 3.97 -17.54 2.97
CA ALA A 147 4.02 -17.07 1.59
C ALA A 147 3.59 -18.19 0.64
N VAL A 148 2.58 -17.93 -0.18
CA VAL A 148 2.07 -18.89 -1.18
C VAL A 148 2.07 -18.23 -2.55
N LYS A 149 2.62 -18.93 -3.55
CA LYS A 149 2.47 -18.54 -4.96
C LYS A 149 1.18 -19.15 -5.51
N LEU A 150 0.28 -18.29 -5.95
CA LEU A 150 -0.93 -18.65 -6.70
C LEU A 150 -0.74 -18.25 -8.17
N ASP A 151 -1.17 -19.12 -9.07
CA ASP A 151 -1.05 -18.92 -10.52
C ASP A 151 -2.33 -19.40 -11.23
N ALA A 152 -3.35 -18.56 -11.24
CA ALA A 152 -4.61 -18.81 -11.94
C ALA A 152 -4.49 -18.89 -13.46
N THR A 153 -3.34 -18.54 -14.06
CA THR A 153 -3.14 -18.77 -15.50
C THR A 153 -3.15 -20.26 -15.86
N ARG A 154 -2.84 -21.12 -14.90
CA ARG A 154 -2.74 -22.58 -15.08
C ARG A 154 -4.03 -23.33 -14.77
N ILE A 155 -5.06 -22.64 -14.27
CA ILE A 155 -6.37 -23.23 -13.99
C ILE A 155 -7.12 -23.34 -15.33
N THR A 156 -6.86 -24.41 -16.07
CA THR A 156 -7.70 -24.80 -17.20
C THR A 156 -9.02 -25.35 -16.66
N ARG A 157 -10.16 -24.77 -17.03
CA ARG A 157 -11.47 -25.35 -16.72
C ARG A 157 -11.56 -26.77 -17.34
N PRO A 158 -12.23 -27.73 -16.66
CA PRO A 158 -12.52 -29.05 -17.24
C PRO A 158 -13.39 -28.94 -18.49
#